data_AF-A0A3D6ESA8-F1
#
_entry.id   AF-A0A3D6ESA8-F1
#
_cell.length_a   1.000
_cell.length_b   1.000
_cell.length_c   1.000
_cell.angle_alpha   90.00
_cell.angle_beta   90.00
_cell.angle_gamma   90.00
#
_symmetry.space_group_name_H-M   'P 1'
#
loop_
_entity.id
_entity.type
_entity.pdbx_description
1 polymer ?
#
loop_
_entity_poly.entity_id
_entity_poly.type
_entity_poly.pdbx_seq_one_letter_code
_entity_poly.pdbx_strand_id
1 'polypeptide(L)'
;MRLLLLGIATALLVSCSSGKKPDDEAFLKSLESDSTAVVGVDEGVINSILERIPSPLEISVLLKESGSKYSPEMLNSSNNLPKYNSNYKKALNLGIYGADLGYTNVFGRNSDGLKYIASIKSLADELNIGQFFDVETIGRLAANSKNLDSLLLITTMNFNHINHYLQSQKRDNLSVLLLTGGWLEAMQITCQTAAKNPSNVELREKVGEQKVVLEEILLLYSFYKDDANMAGLLADLESLKAAYDKVEISYTYKESTMQIVDGVAVIKDNSTTTINITPQNVEEIKNVTNSIREKITR
;
A
#
# COMPACT_ATOMS: atom_id res chain seq x y z
N MET A 1 -17.67 6.06 -72.67
CA MET A 1 -16.29 6.40 -72.28
C MET A 1 -16.37 6.88 -70.83
N ARG A 2 -15.72 6.15 -69.90
CA ARG A 2 -15.02 6.59 -68.65
C ARG A 2 -15.55 7.86 -67.94
N LEU A 3 -15.66 8.04 -66.62
CA LEU A 3 -15.35 7.39 -65.33
C LEU A 3 -15.41 8.56 -64.28
N LEU A 4 -15.31 8.27 -62.98
CA LEU A 4 -15.21 9.20 -61.80
C LEU A 4 -16.57 9.61 -61.21
N LEU A 5 -17.12 9.00 -60.15
CA LEU A 5 -16.57 8.52 -58.86
C LEU A 5 -15.90 9.64 -58.06
N LEU A 6 -16.66 10.27 -57.16
CA LEU A 6 -16.15 10.93 -55.96
C LEU A 6 -17.06 10.56 -54.78
N GLY A 7 -16.66 9.50 -54.07
CA GLY A 7 -17.24 9.14 -52.78
C GLY A 7 -16.60 9.97 -51.68
N ILE A 8 -17.43 10.57 -50.83
CA ILE A 8 -16.99 11.22 -49.59
C ILE A 8 -16.87 10.12 -48.54
N ALA A 9 -15.64 9.70 -48.27
CA ALA A 9 -15.30 8.80 -47.18
C ALA A 9 -15.09 9.62 -45.90
N THR A 10 -16.04 9.54 -44.98
CA THR A 10 -15.89 9.96 -43.59
C THR A 10 -15.00 8.96 -42.87
N ALA A 11 -13.75 9.34 -42.63
CA ALA A 11 -12.83 8.60 -41.77
C ALA A 11 -13.22 8.83 -40.29
N LEU A 12 -13.99 7.91 -39.72
CA LEU A 12 -14.09 7.74 -38.28
C LEU A 12 -12.85 6.94 -37.82
N LEU A 13 -11.89 7.63 -37.22
CA LEU A 13 -10.78 7.00 -36.52
C LEU A 13 -11.31 6.38 -35.22
N VAL A 14 -11.60 5.08 -35.27
CA VAL A 14 -11.77 4.24 -34.08
C VAL A 14 -10.38 3.93 -33.55
N SER A 15 -9.97 4.64 -32.50
CA SER A 15 -8.81 4.27 -31.70
C SER A 15 -9.23 3.13 -30.76
N CYS A 16 -8.91 1.89 -31.13
CA CYS A 16 -8.93 0.76 -30.21
C CYS A 16 -7.62 0.77 -29.40
N SER A 17 -7.66 1.24 -28.15
CA SER A 17 -6.63 0.90 -27.17
C SER A 17 -6.96 -0.47 -26.57
N SER A 18 -6.40 -1.53 -27.15
CA SER A 18 -6.35 -2.83 -26.50
C SER A 18 -5.32 -2.78 -25.37
N GLY A 19 -5.78 -2.52 -24.15
CA GLY A 19 -4.97 -2.64 -22.94
C GLY A 19 -4.61 -4.10 -22.70
N LYS A 20 -3.40 -4.50 -23.13
CA LYS A 20 -2.76 -5.72 -22.62
C LYS A 20 -2.19 -5.40 -21.24
N LYS A 21 -2.57 -6.19 -20.22
CA LYS A 21 -1.81 -6.25 -18.97
C LYS A 21 -0.37 -6.71 -19.29
N PRO A 22 0.66 -6.18 -18.60
CA PRO A 22 2.03 -6.68 -18.75
C PRO A 22 2.07 -8.15 -18.32
N ASP A 23 2.91 -8.92 -19.02
CA ASP A 23 3.17 -10.33 -18.73
C ASP A 23 4.29 -10.41 -17.69
N ASP A 24 3.93 -10.66 -16.43
CA ASP A 24 4.84 -10.69 -15.29
C ASP A 24 5.93 -11.78 -15.44
N GLU A 25 5.65 -12.87 -16.17
CA GLU A 25 6.64 -13.90 -16.48
C GLU A 25 7.72 -13.41 -17.45
N ALA A 26 7.36 -12.55 -18.41
CA ALA A 26 8.33 -11.97 -19.35
C ALA A 26 9.27 -10.97 -18.66
N PHE A 27 8.78 -10.28 -17.62
CA PHE A 27 9.59 -9.38 -16.80
C PHE A 27 10.55 -10.14 -15.88
N LEU A 28 10.12 -11.23 -15.26
CA LEU A 28 11.00 -12.08 -14.46
C LEU A 28 12.12 -12.70 -15.32
N LYS A 29 11.82 -13.06 -16.57
CA LYS A 29 12.79 -13.64 -17.50
C LYS A 29 13.86 -12.67 -17.99
N SER A 30 13.56 -11.37 -18.06
CA SER A 30 14.57 -10.37 -18.42
C SER A 30 15.58 -10.13 -17.29
N LEU A 31 15.15 -10.26 -16.03
CA LEU A 31 16.00 -10.12 -14.85
C LEU A 31 17.02 -11.25 -14.68
N GLU A 32 16.71 -12.46 -15.15
CA GLU A 32 17.63 -13.60 -15.09
C GLU A 32 18.75 -13.55 -16.15
N SER A 33 18.55 -12.79 -17.23
CA SER A 33 19.44 -12.81 -18.40
C SER A 33 20.63 -11.85 -18.36
N ASP A 34 20.72 -10.97 -17.37
CA ASP A 34 21.72 -9.89 -17.33
C ASP A 34 22.52 -9.86 -16.01
N SER A 35 23.20 -10.96 -15.71
CA SER A 35 24.02 -11.12 -14.49
C SER A 35 25.49 -10.69 -14.66
N THR A 36 25.77 -9.74 -15.56
CA THR A 36 27.11 -9.12 -15.68
C THR A 36 27.07 -7.64 -16.06
N ALA A 37 26.43 -6.80 -15.24
CA ALA A 37 26.77 -5.37 -15.15
C ALA A 37 26.20 -4.80 -13.84
N VAL A 38 26.99 -4.01 -13.13
CA VAL A 38 26.51 -3.15 -12.04
C VAL A 38 25.66 -2.05 -12.68
N VAL A 39 24.39 -2.36 -12.94
CA VAL A 39 23.40 -1.41 -13.43
C VAL A 39 22.56 -1.02 -12.23
N GLY A 40 22.63 0.26 -11.86
CA GLY A 40 21.73 0.82 -10.85
C GLY A 40 20.29 0.51 -11.24
N VAL A 41 19.51 0.08 -10.26
CA VAL A 41 18.09 -0.26 -10.42
C VAL A 41 17.38 0.90 -11.10
N ASP A 42 16.64 0.62 -12.17
CA ASP A 42 15.89 1.64 -12.89
C ASP A 42 14.83 2.27 -11.97
N GLU A 43 14.88 3.59 -11.80
CA GLU A 43 13.91 4.36 -11.01
C GLU A 43 12.47 4.09 -11.48
N GLY A 44 12.28 3.79 -12.78
CA GLY A 44 11.00 3.38 -13.35
C GLY A 44 10.45 2.08 -12.76
N VAL A 45 11.32 1.11 -12.44
CA VAL A 45 10.92 -0.16 -11.84
C VAL A 45 10.45 0.05 -10.40
N ILE A 46 11.20 0.81 -9.61
CA ILE A 46 10.82 1.12 -8.21
C ILE A 46 9.47 1.83 -8.17
N ASN A 47 9.24 2.82 -9.04
CA ASN A 47 7.95 3.49 -9.18
C ASN A 47 6.82 2.52 -9.51
N SER A 48 7.04 1.65 -10.50
CA SER A 48 6.00 0.71 -10.92
C SER A 48 5.59 -0.26 -9.81
N ILE A 49 6.50 -0.61 -8.90
CA ILE A 49 6.19 -1.44 -7.73
C ILE A 49 5.43 -0.61 -6.68
N LEU A 50 5.92 0.59 -6.36
CA LEU A 50 5.27 1.46 -5.37
C LEU A 50 3.83 1.81 -5.75
N GLU A 51 3.55 2.08 -7.02
CA GLU A 51 2.21 2.41 -7.52
C GLU A 51 1.23 1.22 -7.51
N ARG A 52 1.76 -0.02 -7.50
CA ARG A 52 0.95 -1.24 -7.40
C ARG A 52 0.55 -1.56 -5.96
N ILE A 53 1.25 -1.01 -4.97
CA ILE A 53 0.95 -1.25 -3.56
C ILE A 53 -0.19 -0.31 -3.12
N PRO A 54 -1.33 -0.85 -2.64
CA PRO A 54 -2.47 -0.03 -2.22
C PRO A 54 -2.10 0.85 -1.03
N SER A 55 -2.81 1.97 -0.90
CA SER A 55 -2.63 2.87 0.24
C SER A 55 -2.95 2.13 1.55
N PRO A 56 -2.06 2.16 2.55
CA PRO A 56 -2.33 1.53 3.86
C PRO A 56 -3.62 2.04 4.54
N LEU A 57 -4.10 3.22 4.15
CA LEU A 57 -5.35 3.82 4.63
C LEU A 57 -6.60 3.08 4.15
N GLU A 58 -6.54 2.39 3.02
CA GLU A 58 -7.67 1.69 2.41
C GLU A 58 -8.22 0.60 3.35
N ILE A 59 -7.34 -0.08 4.08
CA ILE A 59 -7.73 -1.13 5.02
C ILE A 59 -8.54 -0.57 6.21
N SER A 60 -8.37 0.71 6.54
CA SER A 60 -9.13 1.35 7.62
C SER A 60 -10.63 1.39 7.32
N VAL A 61 -11.05 1.48 6.05
CA VAL A 61 -12.47 1.44 5.64
C VAL A 61 -13.10 0.12 6.09
N LEU A 62 -12.46 -1.00 5.75
CA LEU A 62 -12.93 -2.36 6.03
C LEU A 62 -13.10 -2.62 7.53
N LEU A 63 -12.22 -2.04 8.35
CA LEU A 63 -12.29 -2.20 9.82
C LEU A 63 -13.57 -1.60 10.41
N LYS A 64 -14.09 -0.51 9.84
CA LYS A 64 -15.36 0.08 10.29
C LYS A 64 -16.55 -0.77 9.88
N GLU A 65 -16.54 -1.26 8.65
CA GLU A 65 -17.60 -2.12 8.10
C GLU A 65 -17.71 -3.45 8.84
N SER A 66 -16.59 -3.95 9.37
CA SER A 66 -16.56 -5.15 10.21
C SER A 66 -17.28 -5.03 11.56
N GLY A 67 -17.74 -3.83 11.95
CA GLY A 67 -18.40 -3.57 13.24
C GLY A 67 -17.45 -3.48 14.43
N SER A 68 -16.13 -3.45 14.17
CA SER A 68 -15.10 -3.33 15.22
C SER A 68 -15.19 -2.00 15.96
N LYS A 69 -14.68 -1.95 17.20
CA LYS A 69 -14.62 -0.72 18.01
C LYS A 69 -13.24 -0.10 17.95
N TYR A 70 -13.20 1.23 18.05
CA TYR A 70 -11.95 1.99 18.17
C TYR A 70 -11.11 1.54 19.38
N SER A 71 -9.82 1.32 19.16
CA SER A 71 -8.88 0.74 20.12
C SER A 71 -7.55 1.53 20.05
N PRO A 72 -7.41 2.64 20.80
CA PRO A 72 -6.23 3.51 20.74
C PRO A 72 -4.93 2.81 21.18
N GLU A 73 -5.04 1.73 21.97
CA GLU A 73 -3.91 0.91 22.42
C GLU A 73 -3.19 0.16 21.29
N MET A 74 -3.81 0.03 20.11
CA MET A 74 -3.16 -0.55 18.93
C MET A 74 -2.22 0.42 18.24
N LEU A 75 -2.44 1.72 18.41
CA LEU A 75 -1.80 2.78 17.64
C LEU A 75 -0.44 3.15 18.21
N ASN A 76 0.37 3.82 17.39
CA ASN A 76 1.65 4.32 17.87
C ASN A 76 1.40 5.55 18.73
N SER A 77 2.08 5.66 19.87
CA SER A 77 1.91 6.85 20.71
C SER A 77 2.62 8.03 20.07
N SER A 78 1.92 9.16 19.88
CA SER A 78 2.54 10.41 19.42
C SER A 78 3.70 10.88 20.31
N ASN A 79 3.75 10.43 21.57
CA ASN A 79 4.83 10.73 22.50
C ASN A 79 6.16 10.02 22.14
N ASN A 80 6.16 9.08 21.21
CA ASN A 80 7.37 8.41 20.74
C ASN A 80 8.19 9.28 19.78
N LEU A 81 7.69 10.43 19.32
CA LEU A 81 8.37 11.32 18.37
C LEU A 81 9.86 11.59 18.70
N PRO A 82 10.26 11.88 19.96
CA PRO A 82 11.67 12.13 20.29
C PRO A 82 12.60 10.92 20.09
N LYS A 83 12.07 9.70 19.95
CA LYS A 83 12.85 8.47 19.75
C LYS A 83 13.33 8.32 18.30
N TYR A 84 12.77 9.07 17.36
CA TYR A 84 13.03 8.92 15.92
C TYR A 84 14.16 9.84 15.48
N ASN A 85 15.40 9.47 15.80
CA ASN A 85 16.59 10.31 15.64
C ASN A 85 17.36 10.10 14.32
N SER A 86 16.92 9.20 13.44
CA SER A 86 17.54 8.94 12.13
C SER A 86 16.52 9.06 11.01
N ASN A 87 16.96 9.38 9.79
CA ASN A 87 16.06 9.44 8.63
C ASN A 87 15.34 8.10 8.40
N TYR A 88 16.03 6.99 8.68
CA TYR A 88 15.45 5.65 8.68
C TYR A 88 14.24 5.53 9.61
N LYS A 89 14.41 5.87 10.91
CA LYS A 89 13.30 5.82 11.88
C LYS A 89 12.21 6.83 11.56
N LYS A 90 12.57 8.03 11.10
CA LYS A 90 11.62 9.10 10.76
C LYS A 90 10.73 8.70 9.59
N ALA A 91 11.29 8.13 8.52
CA ALA A 91 10.53 7.74 7.34
C ALA A 91 9.53 6.61 7.67
N LEU A 92 9.98 5.57 8.36
CA LEU A 92 9.08 4.49 8.83
C LEU A 92 7.96 5.03 9.70
N ASN A 93 8.29 5.87 10.69
CA ASN A 93 7.29 6.37 11.63
C ASN A 93 6.38 7.46 11.04
N LEU A 94 6.80 8.15 9.97
CA LEU A 94 5.92 9.02 9.19
C LEU A 94 4.82 8.19 8.52
N GLY A 95 5.17 7.02 7.99
CA GLY A 95 4.20 6.07 7.42
C GLY A 95 3.25 5.53 8.48
N ILE A 96 3.80 5.08 9.61
CA ILE A 96 3.03 4.59 10.77
C ILE A 96 2.00 5.63 11.22
N TYR A 97 2.42 6.87 11.46
CA TYR A 97 1.49 7.92 11.89
C TYR A 97 0.48 8.30 10.80
N GLY A 98 0.82 8.13 9.52
CA GLY A 98 -0.13 8.25 8.41
C GLY A 98 -1.27 7.24 8.54
N ALA A 99 -0.95 5.96 8.78
CA ALA A 99 -1.95 4.91 8.99
C ALA A 99 -2.78 5.16 10.27
N ASP A 100 -2.14 5.56 11.37
CA ASP A 100 -2.83 5.93 12.62
C ASP A 100 -3.83 7.07 12.40
N LEU A 101 -3.45 8.10 11.63
CA LEU A 101 -4.35 9.20 11.26
C LEU A 101 -5.57 8.66 10.50
N GLY A 102 -5.37 7.77 9.54
CA GLY A 102 -6.46 7.08 8.83
C GLY A 102 -7.43 6.38 9.76
N TYR A 103 -6.89 5.55 10.65
CA TYR A 103 -7.67 4.80 11.62
C TYR A 103 -8.47 5.74 12.53
N THR A 104 -7.85 6.80 13.07
CA THR A 104 -8.59 7.78 13.88
C THR A 104 -9.70 8.48 13.10
N ASN A 105 -9.48 8.82 11.83
CA ASN A 105 -10.50 9.44 10.98
C ASN A 105 -11.69 8.50 10.73
N VAL A 106 -11.43 7.24 10.37
CA VAL A 106 -12.47 6.22 10.13
C VAL A 106 -13.41 6.08 11.33
N PHE A 107 -12.84 6.07 12.54
CA PHE A 107 -13.59 5.96 13.80
C PHE A 107 -14.08 7.29 14.37
N GLY A 108 -13.88 8.41 13.67
CA GLY A 108 -14.35 9.74 14.09
C GLY A 108 -13.65 10.29 15.35
N ARG A 109 -12.39 9.92 15.58
CA ARG A 109 -11.58 10.29 16.75
C ARG A 109 -10.71 11.51 16.46
N ASN A 110 -11.37 12.62 16.14
CA ASN A 110 -10.74 13.85 15.67
C ASN A 110 -9.64 14.39 16.60
N SER A 111 -9.83 14.31 17.92
CA SER A 111 -8.83 14.79 18.89
C SER A 111 -7.53 13.99 18.87
N ASP A 112 -7.60 12.69 18.56
CA ASP A 112 -6.42 11.84 18.42
C ASP A 112 -5.77 12.07 17.06
N GLY A 113 -6.57 12.22 15.99
CA GLY A 113 -6.09 12.58 14.65
C GLY A 113 -5.24 13.86 14.63
N LEU A 114 -5.62 14.89 15.39
CA LEU A 114 -4.83 16.13 15.51
C LEU A 114 -3.43 15.92 16.07
N LYS A 115 -3.25 14.96 16.99
CA LYS A 115 -1.93 14.62 17.55
C LYS A 115 -1.04 13.95 16.50
N TYR A 116 -1.61 13.09 15.66
CA TYR A 116 -0.91 12.45 14.56
C TYR A 116 -0.52 13.45 13.48
N ILE A 117 -1.39 14.42 13.15
CA ILE A 117 -1.07 15.48 12.20
C ILE A 117 0.17 16.29 12.64
N ALA A 118 0.25 16.66 13.92
CA ALA A 118 1.42 17.37 14.45
C ALA A 118 2.70 16.53 14.36
N SER A 119 2.60 15.22 14.65
CA SER A 119 3.72 14.28 14.57
C SER A 119 4.19 14.07 13.11
N ILE A 120 3.25 13.92 12.17
CA ILE A 120 3.48 13.83 10.73
C ILE A 120 4.22 15.08 10.24
N LYS A 121 3.72 16.27 10.59
CA LYS A 121 4.35 17.54 10.21
C LYS A 121 5.80 17.61 10.68
N SER A 122 6.05 17.30 11.96
CA SER A 122 7.40 17.33 12.53
C SER A 122 8.35 16.39 11.78
N LEU A 123 7.93 15.15 11.53
CA LEU A 123 8.75 14.18 10.81
C LEU A 123 8.98 14.57 9.35
N ALA A 124 7.95 15.10 8.68
CA ALA A 124 8.05 15.57 7.30
C ALA A 124 9.01 16.77 7.16
N ASP A 125 8.94 17.72 8.09
CA ASP A 125 9.84 18.87 8.16
C ASP A 125 11.29 18.39 8.37
N GLU A 126 11.53 17.46 9.30
CA GLU A 126 12.86 16.89 9.56
C GLU A 126 13.42 16.03 8.42
N LEU A 127 12.54 15.49 7.56
CA LEU A 127 12.90 14.76 6.35
C LEU A 127 13.04 15.68 5.13
N ASN A 128 12.84 16.99 5.26
CA ASN A 128 12.84 17.99 4.18
C ASN A 128 11.80 17.69 3.08
N ILE A 129 10.63 17.18 3.49
CA ILE A 129 9.48 16.91 2.60
C ILE A 129 8.20 17.60 3.09
N GLY A 130 8.29 18.46 4.11
CA GLY A 130 7.16 19.18 4.70
C GLY A 130 6.34 20.00 3.69
N GLN A 131 6.96 20.48 2.61
CA GLN A 131 6.30 21.23 1.54
C GLN A 131 5.20 20.44 0.81
N PHE A 132 5.22 19.11 0.86
CA PHE A 132 4.20 18.25 0.24
C PHE A 132 3.03 17.96 1.19
N PHE A 133 3.10 18.39 2.45
CA PHE A 133 2.06 18.19 3.44
C PHE A 133 1.27 19.49 3.66
N ASP A 134 0.11 19.58 3.01
CA ASP A 134 -0.90 20.60 3.36
C ASP A 134 -1.59 20.19 4.67
N VAL A 135 -0.95 20.52 5.78
CA VAL A 135 -1.40 20.20 7.15
C VAL A 135 -2.78 20.80 7.46
N GLU A 136 -3.10 21.96 6.91
CA GLU A 136 -4.40 22.61 7.11
C GLU A 136 -5.50 21.80 6.41
N THR A 137 -5.31 21.47 5.13
CA THR A 137 -6.27 20.67 4.39
C THR A 137 -6.41 19.27 4.97
N ILE A 138 -5.29 18.61 5.29
CA ILE A 138 -5.30 17.27 5.92
C ILE A 138 -6.03 17.34 7.26
N GLY A 139 -5.76 18.34 8.09
CA GLY A 139 -6.41 18.51 9.39
C GLY A 139 -7.91 18.71 9.29
N ARG A 140 -8.36 19.53 8.35
CA ARG A 140 -9.79 19.74 8.09
C ARG A 140 -10.49 18.47 7.61
N LEU A 141 -9.85 17.71 6.71
CA LEU A 141 -10.40 16.44 6.22
C LEU A 141 -10.42 15.37 7.32
N ALA A 142 -9.35 15.26 8.10
CA ALA A 142 -9.23 14.31 9.20
C ALA A 142 -10.22 14.59 10.34
N ALA A 143 -10.66 15.84 10.53
CA ALA A 143 -11.66 16.21 11.52
C ALA A 143 -13.11 15.80 11.15
N ASN A 144 -13.33 15.17 9.99
CA ASN A 144 -14.65 14.70 9.59
C ASN A 144 -14.55 13.32 8.89
N SER A 145 -15.10 12.30 9.54
CA SER A 145 -15.09 10.92 9.05
C SER A 145 -15.89 10.70 7.75
N LYS A 146 -16.73 11.66 7.34
CA LYS A 146 -17.41 11.64 6.03
C LYS A 146 -16.49 12.01 4.87
N ASN A 147 -15.31 12.55 5.15
CA ASN A 147 -14.35 12.98 4.15
C ASN A 147 -13.27 11.93 3.87
N LEU A 148 -13.54 10.66 4.18
CA LEU A 148 -12.55 9.58 4.06
C LEU A 148 -12.01 9.43 2.64
N ASP A 149 -12.87 9.45 1.63
CA ASP A 149 -12.45 9.36 0.22
C ASP A 149 -11.55 10.53 -0.18
N SER A 150 -11.90 11.75 0.26
CA SER A 150 -11.08 12.95 0.05
C SER A 150 -9.74 12.87 0.77
N LEU A 151 -9.73 12.31 1.98
CA LEU A 151 -8.51 12.09 2.76
C LEU A 151 -7.62 11.04 2.09
N LEU A 152 -8.20 9.94 1.60
CA LEU A 152 -7.48 8.91 0.85
C LEU A 152 -6.89 9.46 -0.45
N LEU A 153 -7.65 10.25 -1.20
CA LEU A 153 -7.20 10.89 -2.43
C LEU A 153 -6.01 11.83 -2.17
N ILE A 154 -6.14 12.77 -1.24
CA ILE A 154 -5.08 13.76 -0.99
C ILE A 154 -3.81 13.12 -0.44
N THR A 155 -3.94 12.12 0.44
CA THR A 155 -2.78 11.42 1.00
C THR A 155 -2.05 10.57 -0.03
N THR A 156 -2.80 9.94 -0.95
CA THR A 156 -2.23 9.21 -2.09
C THR A 156 -1.50 10.16 -3.04
N MET A 157 -2.10 11.30 -3.38
CA MET A 157 -1.43 12.33 -4.19
C MET A 157 -0.16 12.85 -3.51
N ASN A 158 -0.20 13.13 -2.21
CA ASN A 158 0.97 13.58 -1.46
C ASN A 158 2.07 12.51 -1.44
N PHE A 159 1.73 11.24 -1.22
CA PHE A 159 2.70 10.15 -1.29
C PHE A 159 3.37 10.10 -2.66
N ASN A 160 2.61 10.19 -3.75
CA ASN A 160 3.16 10.19 -5.11
C ASN A 160 4.11 11.38 -5.34
N HIS A 161 3.74 12.59 -4.89
CA HIS A 161 4.62 13.77 -5.00
C HIS A 161 5.90 13.62 -4.17
N ILE A 162 5.79 13.13 -2.93
CA ILE A 162 6.94 12.83 -2.06
C ILE A 162 7.85 11.81 -2.72
N ASN A 163 7.27 10.74 -3.28
CA ASN A 163 8.01 9.68 -3.92
C ASN A 163 8.80 10.20 -5.14
N HIS A 164 8.15 10.92 -6.05
CA HIS A 164 8.81 11.56 -7.20
C HIS A 164 9.93 12.50 -6.76
N TYR A 165 9.68 13.33 -5.74
CA TYR A 165 10.69 14.24 -5.22
C TYR A 165 11.88 13.50 -4.64
N LEU A 166 11.66 12.52 -3.74
CA LEU A 166 12.74 11.78 -3.10
C LEU A 166 13.59 11.01 -4.11
N GLN A 167 12.99 10.44 -5.15
CA GLN A 167 13.72 9.80 -6.23
C GLN A 167 14.60 10.78 -7.01
N SER A 168 14.06 11.95 -7.39
CA SER A 168 14.86 13.00 -8.05
C SER A 168 16.07 13.46 -7.21
N GLN A 169 16.01 13.26 -5.89
CA GLN A 169 17.07 13.58 -4.94
C GLN A 169 17.95 12.37 -4.58
N LYS A 170 17.78 11.21 -5.22
CA LYS A 170 18.47 9.94 -4.89
C LYS A 170 18.29 9.52 -3.43
N ARG A 171 17.07 9.69 -2.94
CA ARG A 171 16.59 9.36 -1.58
C ARG A 171 15.37 8.43 -1.64
N ASP A 172 15.29 7.63 -2.69
CA ASP A 172 14.29 6.61 -3.01
C ASP A 172 14.06 5.61 -1.87
N ASN A 173 15.12 5.26 -1.14
CA ASN A 173 15.03 4.44 0.07
C ASN A 173 14.04 5.00 1.11
N LEU A 174 13.90 6.32 1.23
CA LEU A 174 12.96 6.94 2.16
C LEU A 174 11.50 6.74 1.74
N SER A 175 11.21 6.67 0.44
CA SER A 175 9.86 6.34 -0.07
C SER A 175 9.49 4.90 0.28
N VAL A 176 10.43 3.97 0.12
CA VAL A 176 10.25 2.56 0.47
C VAL A 176 9.98 2.41 1.97
N LEU A 177 10.76 3.10 2.81
CA LEU A 177 10.56 3.11 4.26
C LEU A 177 9.22 3.73 4.67
N LEU A 178 8.83 4.85 4.05
CA LEU A 178 7.55 5.50 4.28
C LEU A 178 6.37 4.56 4.00
N LEU A 179 6.39 3.92 2.83
CA LEU A 179 5.38 2.95 2.43
C LEU A 179 5.34 1.74 3.37
N THR A 180 6.51 1.17 3.68
CA THR A 180 6.63 0.00 4.57
C THR A 180 6.09 0.30 5.96
N GLY A 181 6.41 1.47 6.51
CA GLY A 181 5.93 1.88 7.83
C GLY A 181 4.41 2.01 7.88
N GLY A 182 3.81 2.63 6.86
CA GLY A 182 2.36 2.72 6.74
C GLY A 182 1.69 1.37 6.60
N TRP A 183 2.22 0.51 5.72
CA TRP A 183 1.71 -0.85 5.53
C TRP A 183 1.81 -1.68 6.80
N LEU A 184 2.96 -1.64 7.51
CA LEU A 184 3.17 -2.39 8.74
C LEU A 184 2.18 -1.97 9.85
N GLU A 185 1.88 -0.67 9.96
CA GLU A 185 0.89 -0.18 10.93
C GLU A 185 -0.53 -0.62 10.55
N ALA A 186 -0.90 -0.53 9.28
CA ALA A 186 -2.18 -1.02 8.80
C ALA A 186 -2.33 -2.53 9.07
N MET A 187 -1.27 -3.30 8.85
CA MET A 187 -1.21 -4.72 9.19
C MET A 187 -1.34 -4.98 10.68
N GLN A 188 -0.67 -4.20 11.52
CA GLN A 188 -0.77 -4.31 12.97
C GLN A 188 -2.23 -4.16 13.42
N ILE A 189 -2.92 -3.10 12.98
CA ILE A 189 -4.31 -2.83 13.34
C ILE A 189 -5.23 -3.94 12.82
N THR A 190 -5.02 -4.37 11.58
CA THR A 190 -5.88 -5.35 10.90
C THR A 190 -5.74 -6.73 11.52
N CYS A 191 -4.51 -7.20 11.75
CA CYS A 191 -4.25 -8.47 12.42
C CYS A 191 -4.79 -8.49 13.85
N GLN A 192 -4.61 -7.40 14.62
CA GLN A 192 -5.18 -7.33 15.96
C GLN A 192 -6.71 -7.38 15.94
N THR A 193 -7.33 -6.65 15.02
CA THR A 193 -8.78 -6.66 14.84
C THR A 193 -9.30 -8.04 14.43
N ALA A 194 -8.65 -8.70 13.47
CA ALA A 194 -9.01 -10.02 13.00
C ALA A 194 -8.84 -11.10 14.10
N ALA A 195 -7.76 -11.03 14.88
CA ALA A 195 -7.53 -11.93 16.01
C ALA A 195 -8.57 -11.77 17.13
N LYS A 196 -9.06 -10.54 17.36
CA LYS A 196 -10.18 -10.28 18.29
C LYS A 196 -11.54 -10.81 17.77
N ASN A 197 -11.67 -11.03 16.46
CA ASN A 197 -12.90 -11.47 15.80
C ASN A 197 -12.66 -12.72 14.94
N PRO A 198 -12.26 -13.87 15.53
CA PRO A 198 -11.77 -15.02 14.77
C PRO A 198 -12.82 -15.67 13.87
N SER A 199 -14.12 -15.41 14.08
CA SER A 199 -15.21 -15.89 13.23
C SER A 199 -15.44 -15.04 11.97
N ASN A 200 -14.94 -13.80 11.92
CA ASN A 200 -15.11 -12.93 10.76
C ASN A 200 -14.20 -13.38 9.61
N VAL A 201 -14.77 -14.11 8.65
CA VAL A 201 -14.03 -14.67 7.50
C VAL A 201 -13.40 -13.58 6.65
N GLU A 202 -14.16 -12.54 6.33
CA GLU A 202 -13.72 -11.43 5.47
C GLU A 202 -12.48 -10.73 6.06
N LEU A 203 -12.47 -10.43 7.36
CA LEU A 203 -11.29 -9.85 8.00
C LEU A 203 -10.07 -10.77 7.95
N ARG A 204 -10.25 -12.08 8.10
CA ARG A 204 -9.13 -13.03 7.99
C ARG A 204 -8.61 -13.08 6.56
N GLU A 205 -9.50 -13.18 5.58
CA GLU A 205 -9.14 -13.17 4.16
C GLU A 205 -8.39 -11.88 3.81
N LYS A 206 -8.82 -10.72 4.34
CA LYS A 206 -8.10 -9.45 4.19
C LYS A 206 -6.70 -9.45 4.77
N VAL A 207 -6.45 -10.15 5.89
CA VAL A 207 -5.08 -10.39 6.37
C VAL A 207 -4.31 -11.25 5.36
N GLY A 208 -4.93 -12.32 4.84
CA GLY A 208 -4.30 -13.22 3.86
C GLY A 208 -3.94 -12.55 2.53
N GLU A 209 -4.78 -11.65 2.01
CA GLU A 209 -4.52 -10.86 0.78
C GLU A 209 -3.18 -10.11 0.84
N GLN A 210 -2.75 -9.71 2.04
CA GLN A 210 -1.55 -8.90 2.25
C GLN A 210 -0.25 -9.67 2.05
N LYS A 211 -0.33 -10.99 1.81
CA LYS A 211 0.78 -11.80 1.31
C LYS A 211 1.37 -11.22 0.02
N VAL A 212 0.51 -10.87 -0.94
CA VAL A 212 0.94 -10.32 -2.25
C VAL A 212 1.62 -8.97 -2.08
N VAL A 213 1.09 -8.12 -1.19
CA VAL A 213 1.70 -6.82 -0.88
C VAL A 213 3.06 -6.97 -0.21
N LEU A 214 3.21 -7.93 0.71
CA LEU A 214 4.51 -8.22 1.33
C LEU A 214 5.55 -8.67 0.29
N GLU A 215 5.17 -9.47 -0.69
CA GLU A 215 6.08 -9.91 -1.76
C GLU A 215 6.61 -8.73 -2.59
N GLU A 216 5.76 -7.77 -2.93
CA GLU A 216 6.18 -6.52 -3.61
C GLU A 216 7.07 -5.65 -2.72
N ILE A 217 6.79 -5.57 -1.41
CA ILE A 217 7.65 -4.88 -0.45
C ILE A 217 9.03 -5.57 -0.40
N LEU A 218 9.09 -6.90 -0.28
CA LEU A 218 10.36 -7.65 -0.27
C LEU A 218 11.16 -7.42 -1.55
N LEU A 219 10.50 -7.36 -2.70
CA LEU A 219 11.12 -6.99 -3.98
C LEU A 219 11.75 -5.60 -3.90
N LEU A 220 11.06 -4.59 -3.36
CA LEU A 220 11.62 -3.26 -3.15
C LEU A 220 12.88 -3.29 -2.28
N TYR A 221 12.85 -3.99 -1.14
CA TYR A 221 14.01 -4.09 -0.25
C TYR A 221 15.20 -4.81 -0.89
N SER A 222 14.94 -5.72 -1.85
CA SER A 222 16.00 -6.46 -2.53
C SER A 222 17.00 -5.56 -3.28
N PHE A 223 16.58 -4.34 -3.63
CA PHE A 223 17.40 -3.33 -4.28
C PHE A 223 18.33 -2.54 -3.34
N TYR A 224 18.14 -2.66 -2.02
CA TYR A 224 18.88 -1.87 -1.01
C TYR A 224 19.67 -2.75 -0.02
N LYS A 225 20.10 -3.94 -0.45
CA LYS A 225 20.82 -4.91 0.41
C LYS A 225 22.13 -4.38 0.99
N ASP A 226 22.74 -3.39 0.33
CA ASP A 226 23.99 -2.77 0.77
C ASP A 226 23.79 -1.74 1.92
N ASP A 227 22.56 -1.25 2.14
CA ASP A 227 22.23 -0.43 3.30
C ASP A 227 21.94 -1.33 4.49
N ALA A 228 22.78 -1.25 5.52
CA ALA A 228 22.68 -2.12 6.69
C ALA A 228 21.34 -2.01 7.45
N ASN A 229 20.70 -0.85 7.47
CA ASN A 229 19.39 -0.70 8.12
C ASN A 229 18.30 -1.35 7.28
N MET A 230 18.35 -1.16 5.96
CA MET A 230 17.41 -1.79 5.02
C MET A 230 17.56 -3.32 5.04
N ALA A 231 18.80 -3.83 5.03
CA ALA A 231 19.08 -5.26 5.14
C ALA A 231 18.56 -5.86 6.45
N GLY A 232 18.68 -5.14 7.57
CA GLY A 232 18.13 -5.57 8.85
C GLY A 232 16.60 -5.69 8.82
N LEU A 233 15.90 -4.72 8.23
CA LEU A 233 14.45 -4.77 8.07
C LEU A 233 14.00 -5.81 7.06
N LEU A 234 14.77 -6.02 5.98
CA LEU A 234 14.51 -7.09 5.02
C LEU A 234 14.51 -8.47 5.71
N ALA A 235 15.49 -8.77 6.57
CA ALA A 235 15.53 -10.03 7.32
C ALA A 235 14.32 -10.20 8.26
N ASP A 236 13.86 -9.10 8.86
CA ASP A 236 12.65 -9.08 9.67
C ASP A 236 11.39 -9.34 8.82
N LEU A 237 11.29 -8.74 7.63
CA LEU A 237 10.19 -8.95 6.69
C LEU A 237 10.20 -10.37 6.09
N GLU A 238 11.36 -10.97 5.87
CA GLU A 238 11.49 -12.38 5.46
C GLU A 238 10.96 -13.33 6.54
N SER A 239 11.13 -12.99 7.83
CA SER A 239 10.51 -13.74 8.91
C SER A 239 8.98 -13.64 8.88
N LEU A 240 8.44 -12.47 8.51
CA LEU A 240 7.00 -12.30 8.27
C LEU A 240 6.53 -13.10 7.05
N LYS A 241 7.34 -13.15 5.98
CA LYS A 241 7.07 -13.96 4.79
C LYS A 241 6.90 -15.43 5.15
N ALA A 242 7.78 -15.97 6.01
CA ALA A 242 7.69 -17.35 6.46
C ALA A 242 6.34 -17.68 7.16
N ALA A 243 5.73 -16.72 7.86
CA ALA A 243 4.39 -16.87 8.42
C ALA A 243 3.31 -16.87 7.32
N TYR A 244 3.44 -16.00 6.32
CA TYR A 244 2.54 -15.94 5.16
C TYR A 244 2.67 -17.11 4.17
N ASP A 245 3.81 -17.79 4.14
CA ASP A 245 4.01 -18.96 3.27
C ASP A 245 3.10 -20.14 3.65
N LYS A 246 2.52 -20.11 4.86
CA LYS A 246 1.49 -21.04 5.34
C LYS A 246 0.08 -20.70 4.87
N VAL A 247 -0.13 -19.54 4.26
CA VAL A 247 -1.40 -19.10 3.68
C VAL A 247 -1.42 -19.47 2.20
N GLU A 248 -2.43 -20.23 1.80
CA GLU A 248 -2.62 -20.63 0.40
C GLU A 248 -3.62 -19.69 -0.27
N ILE A 249 -3.22 -19.15 -1.43
CA ILE A 249 -4.07 -18.31 -2.28
C ILE A 249 -4.20 -19.03 -3.62
N SER A 250 -5.42 -19.46 -3.96
CA SER A 250 -5.70 -20.16 -5.20
C SER A 250 -6.56 -19.31 -6.13
N TYR A 251 -6.12 -19.13 -7.37
CA TYR A 251 -6.89 -18.47 -8.42
C TYR A 251 -7.45 -19.49 -9.40
N THR A 252 -8.76 -19.45 -9.63
CA THR A 252 -9.45 -20.26 -10.64
C THR A 252 -9.95 -19.35 -11.74
N TYR A 253 -9.29 -19.41 -12.90
CA TYR A 253 -9.71 -18.68 -14.09
C TYR A 253 -11.05 -19.20 -14.62
N LYS A 254 -11.92 -18.28 -15.05
CA LYS A 254 -13.08 -18.58 -15.89
C LYS A 254 -13.28 -17.49 -16.92
N GLU A 255 -13.69 -17.87 -18.13
CA GLU A 255 -13.98 -16.92 -19.21
C GLU A 255 -14.98 -15.85 -18.75
N SER A 256 -14.66 -14.60 -19.06
CA SER A 256 -15.53 -13.47 -18.75
C SER A 256 -16.79 -13.50 -19.61
N THR A 257 -17.91 -13.07 -19.05
CA THR A 257 -19.18 -12.99 -19.78
C THR A 257 -19.60 -11.54 -19.97
N MET A 258 -20.28 -11.24 -21.08
CA MET A 258 -20.88 -9.91 -21.30
C MET A 258 -22.31 -9.91 -20.76
N GLN A 259 -22.66 -8.89 -19.97
CA GLN A 259 -24.00 -8.70 -19.43
C GLN A 259 -24.43 -7.24 -19.59
N ILE A 260 -25.71 -7.00 -19.89
CA ILE A 260 -26.27 -5.65 -19.94
C ILE A 260 -26.79 -5.31 -18.53
N VAL A 261 -26.19 -4.31 -17.87
CA VAL A 261 -26.64 -3.77 -16.58
C VAL A 261 -27.00 -2.30 -16.81
N ASP A 262 -28.24 -1.92 -16.52
CA ASP A 262 -28.77 -0.56 -16.74
C ASP A 262 -28.55 -0.01 -18.16
N GLY A 263 -28.65 -0.88 -19.17
CA GLY A 263 -28.46 -0.52 -20.58
C GLY A 263 -27.00 -0.40 -21.02
N VAL A 264 -26.03 -0.66 -20.14
CA VAL A 264 -24.59 -0.64 -20.42
C VAL A 264 -24.05 -2.07 -20.50
N ALA A 265 -23.25 -2.36 -21.53
CA ALA A 265 -22.54 -3.63 -21.64
C ALA A 265 -21.39 -3.67 -20.63
N VAL A 266 -21.47 -4.58 -19.66
CA VAL A 266 -20.49 -4.82 -18.61
C VAL A 266 -19.85 -6.18 -18.84
N ILE A 267 -18.52 -6.23 -18.84
CA ILE A 267 -17.76 -7.49 -18.83
C ILE A 267 -17.69 -7.95 -17.38
N LYS A 268 -18.27 -9.12 -17.10
CA LYS A 268 -18.19 -9.78 -15.80
C LYS A 268 -17.04 -10.78 -15.80
N ASP A 269 -16.05 -10.55 -14.95
CA ASP A 269 -15.06 -11.57 -14.64
C ASP A 269 -15.72 -12.68 -13.80
N ASN A 270 -15.62 -13.92 -14.29
CA ASN A 270 -16.17 -15.10 -13.60
C ASN A 270 -15.11 -15.87 -12.82
N SER A 271 -13.86 -15.41 -12.84
CA SER A 271 -12.75 -16.00 -12.10
C SER A 271 -12.97 -15.85 -10.60
N THR A 272 -12.39 -16.78 -9.82
CA THR A 272 -12.52 -16.76 -8.36
C THR A 272 -11.16 -16.88 -7.71
N THR A 273 -10.91 -16.05 -6.71
CA THR A 273 -9.77 -16.18 -5.80
C THR A 273 -10.27 -16.75 -4.48
N THR A 274 -9.59 -17.76 -3.94
CA THR A 274 -9.86 -18.33 -2.62
C THR A 274 -8.63 -18.20 -1.75
N ILE A 275 -8.82 -17.70 -0.53
CA ILE A 275 -7.74 -17.44 0.42
C ILE A 275 -7.93 -18.37 1.62
N ASN A 276 -7.14 -19.44 1.65
CA ASN A 276 -7.18 -20.43 2.72
C ASN A 276 -6.33 -19.94 3.89
N ILE A 277 -6.94 -19.15 4.77
CA ILE A 277 -6.31 -18.61 5.98
C ILE A 277 -7.06 -19.01 7.25
N THR A 278 -6.34 -19.64 8.18
CA THR A 278 -6.89 -20.06 9.47
C THR A 278 -6.74 -18.97 10.54
N PRO A 279 -7.53 -19.00 11.63
CA PRO A 279 -7.30 -18.13 12.79
C PRO A 279 -5.89 -18.25 13.38
N GLN A 280 -5.29 -19.45 13.33
CA GLN A 280 -3.92 -19.68 13.79
C GLN A 280 -2.90 -18.93 12.91
N ASN A 281 -3.10 -18.90 11.59
CA ASN A 281 -2.24 -18.12 10.70
C ASN A 281 -2.34 -16.62 11.02
N VAL A 282 -3.54 -16.10 11.27
CA VAL A 282 -3.73 -14.69 11.67
C VAL A 282 -2.98 -14.37 12.95
N GLU A 283 -3.06 -15.24 13.96
CA GLU A 283 -2.36 -15.07 15.23
C GLU A 283 -0.83 -15.07 15.05
N GLU A 284 -0.30 -15.97 14.20
CA GLU A 284 1.12 -16.03 13.88
C GLU A 284 1.59 -14.75 13.17
N ILE A 285 0.90 -14.35 12.10
CA ILE A 285 1.19 -13.12 11.34
C ILE A 285 1.14 -11.91 12.26
N LYS A 286 0.10 -11.80 13.11
CA LYS A 286 -0.03 -10.73 14.10
C LYS A 286 1.20 -10.63 15.01
N ASN A 287 1.67 -11.76 15.54
CA ASN A 287 2.78 -11.77 16.48
C ASN A 287 4.10 -11.36 15.83
N VAL A 288 4.36 -11.80 14.60
CA VAL A 288 5.55 -11.39 13.84
C VAL A 288 5.45 -9.90 13.48
N THR A 289 4.33 -9.44 12.93
CA THR A 289 4.08 -8.02 12.63
C THR A 289 4.30 -7.13 13.86
N ASN A 290 3.75 -7.51 15.01
CA ASN A 290 3.94 -6.76 16.26
C ASN A 290 5.41 -6.72 16.68
N SER A 291 6.14 -7.82 16.56
CA SER A 291 7.57 -7.87 16.88
C SER A 291 8.39 -6.91 16.02
N ILE A 292 8.14 -6.88 14.70
CA ILE A 292 8.82 -5.96 13.78
C ILE A 292 8.48 -4.51 14.13
N ARG A 293 7.18 -4.22 14.33
CA ARG A 293 6.72 -2.88 14.70
C ARG A 293 7.33 -2.38 16.00
N GLU A 294 7.47 -3.23 17.01
CA GLU A 294 8.09 -2.87 18.28
C GLU A 294 9.57 -2.47 18.11
N LYS A 295 10.31 -3.09 17.19
CA LYS A 295 11.70 -2.69 16.90
C LYS A 295 11.79 -1.31 16.25
N ILE A 296 10.77 -0.92 15.48
CA ILE A 296 10.73 0.35 14.73
C ILE A 296 10.26 1.52 15.61
N THR A 297 9.31 1.26 16.51
CA THR A 297 8.63 2.28 17.33
C THR A 297 9.29 2.51 18.70
N ARG A 298 10.19 1.62 19.13
CA ARG A 298 10.93 1.75 20.39
C ARG A 298 12.23 2.56 20.27
#